data_AF-A0A9P7HJM8-F1
#
_entry.id   AF-A0A9P7HJM8-F1
#
_cell.length_a   1.000
_cell.length_b   1.000
_cell.length_c   1.000
_cell.angle_alpha   90.00
_cell.angle_beta   90.00
_cell.angle_gamma   90.00
#
_symmetry.space_group_name_H-M   'P 1'
#
loop_
_entity.id
_entity.type
_entity.pdbx_description
1 polymer ?
#
loop_
_entity_poly.entity_id
_entity_poly.type
_entity_poly.pdbx_seq_one_letter_code
_entity_poly.pdbx_strand_id
1 'polypeptide(L)' 'MGKSPKAYSWEHKIPRGLVKDGVILHNALSEIYGSGNFAYEEVGANIVPTAFLEEPKDLLAQLVKENAIKSPEPEKKD' A
#
# COMPACT_ATOMS: atom_id res chain seq x y z
N MET A 1 13.02 9.96 30.77
CA MET A 1 12.19 10.29 29.58
C MET A 1 12.47 9.26 28.50
N GLY A 2 11.73 8.14 28.51
CA GLY A 2 11.82 7.16 27.43
C GLY A 2 11.10 7.74 26.22
N LYS A 3 11.84 8.17 25.21
CA LYS A 3 11.26 8.43 23.89
C LYS A 3 10.73 7.09 23.40
N SER A 4 9.42 6.91 23.37
CA SER A 4 8.81 5.79 22.65
C SER A 4 9.44 5.77 21.25
N PRO A 5 9.91 4.62 20.75
CA PRO A 5 10.39 4.55 19.38
C PRO A 5 9.25 5.07 18.50
N LYS A 6 9.49 6.15 17.74
CA LYS A 6 8.59 6.51 16.64
C LYS A 6 8.55 5.27 15.77
N ALA A 7 7.45 4.53 15.79
CA ALA A 7 7.20 3.53 14.77
C ALA A 7 7.27 4.30 13.46
N TYR A 8 8.31 4.07 12.68
CA TYR A 8 8.41 4.61 11.33
C TYR A 8 7.38 3.84 10.53
N SER A 9 6.20 4.43 10.37
CA SER A 9 5.14 3.89 9.55
C SER A 9 5.11 4.62 8.23
N TRP A 10 5.15 3.89 7.12
CA TRP A 10 5.10 4.45 5.78
C TRP A 10 3.72 4.24 5.19
N GLU A 11 3.04 5.34 4.88
CA GLU A 11 1.69 5.34 4.33
C GLU A 11 1.70 5.65 2.83
N HIS A 12 0.94 4.88 2.06
CA HIS A 12 0.75 5.13 0.63
C HIS A 12 -0.72 5.29 0.33
N LYS A 13 -1.09 6.23 -0.54
CA LYS A 13 -2.49 6.43 -0.94
C LYS A 13 -2.75 5.75 -2.28
N ILE A 14 -3.68 4.82 -2.30
CA ILE A 14 -4.10 4.08 -3.49
C ILE A 14 -5.57 4.38 -3.74
N PRO A 15 -5.95 4.94 -4.89
CA PRO A 15 -7.36 5.12 -5.23
C PRO A 15 -8.13 3.79 -5.20
N ARG A 16 -9.23 3.74 -4.46
CA ARG A 16 -10.07 2.54 -4.30
C ARG A 16 -10.58 1.99 -5.63
N GLY A 17 -10.77 2.86 -6.63
CA GLY A 17 -11.19 2.49 -7.98
C GLY A 17 -10.14 1.72 -8.80
N LEU A 18 -8.86 1.78 -8.38
CA LEU A 18 -7.78 0.98 -8.97
C LEU A 18 -7.70 -0.42 -8.35
N VAL A 19 -8.12 -0.58 -7.11
CA VAL A 19 -8.08 -1.85 -6.38
C VAL A 19 -9.10 -2.81 -6.99
N LYS A 20 -8.61 -3.95 -7.49
CA LYS A 20 -9.47 -4.94 -8.17
C LYS A 20 -10.28 -5.74 -7.17
N ASP A 21 -9.62 -6.20 -6.12
CA ASP A 21 -10.20 -7.04 -5.09
C ASP A 21 -9.42 -6.88 -3.76
N GLY A 22 -10.15 -6.88 -2.64
CA GLY A 22 -9.56 -6.68 -1.31
C GLY A 22 -8.72 -7.86 -0.81
N VAL A 23 -9.08 -9.10 -1.20
CA VAL A 23 -8.32 -10.32 -0.87
C VAL A 23 -7.03 -10.34 -1.67
N ILE A 24 -7.08 -10.04 -2.97
CA ILE A 24 -5.88 -9.96 -3.82
C ILE A 24 -4.95 -8.85 -3.31
N LEU A 25 -5.49 -7.69 -2.93
CA LEU A 25 -4.70 -6.61 -2.33
C LEU A 25 -4.02 -7.06 -1.03
N HIS A 26 -4.76 -7.71 -0.12
CA HIS A 26 -4.18 -8.19 1.13
C HIS A 26 -3.04 -9.19 0.89
N ASN A 27 -3.22 -10.13 -0.04
CA ASN A 27 -2.19 -11.10 -0.39
C ASN A 27 -0.94 -10.41 -0.95
N ALA A 28 -1.11 -9.47 -1.89
CA ALA A 28 0.01 -8.72 -2.45
C ALA A 28 0.75 -7.91 -1.39
N LEU A 29 0.03 -7.23 -0.48
CA LEU A 29 0.65 -6.51 0.64
C LEU A 29 1.39 -7.47 1.59
N SER A 30 0.86 -8.68 1.81
CA SER A 30 1.53 -9.70 2.61
C SER A 30 2.80 -10.24 1.95
N GLU A 31 2.86 -10.31 0.62
CA GLU A 31 4.08 -10.69 -0.10
C GLU A 31 5.12 -9.55 -0.11
N ILE A 32 4.68 -8.30 -0.22
CA ILE A 32 5.57 -7.12 -0.25
C ILE A 32 6.15 -6.82 1.13
N TYR A 33 5.32 -6.82 2.18
CA TYR A 33 5.71 -6.41 3.53
C TYR A 33 6.02 -7.57 4.47
N GLY A 34 5.58 -8.78 4.13
CA GLY A 34 5.52 -9.90 5.06
C GLY A 34 4.25 -9.84 5.92
N SER A 35 3.71 -11.02 6.23
CA SER A 35 2.48 -11.15 7.02
C SER A 35 2.64 -10.50 8.39
N GLY A 36 1.67 -9.64 8.76
CA GLY A 36 1.65 -8.93 10.04
C GLY A 36 2.47 -7.64 10.11
N ASN A 37 3.20 -7.27 9.06
CA ASN A 37 4.03 -6.06 9.02
C ASN A 37 3.38 -4.88 8.33
N PHE A 38 2.07 -4.97 8.06
CA PHE A 38 1.28 -3.93 7.44
C PHE A 38 -0.13 -3.86 8.01
N ALA A 39 -0.74 -2.70 7.85
CA ALA A 39 -2.18 -2.49 7.97
C ALA A 39 -2.66 -1.74 6.73
N TYR A 40 -3.98 -1.69 6.51
CA TYR A 40 -4.53 -0.73 5.57
C TYR A 40 -5.91 -0.28 6.03
N GLU A 41 -6.27 0.94 5.68
CA GLU A 41 -7.56 1.54 5.98
C GLU A 41 -8.18 2.17 4.74
N GLU A 42 -9.51 2.19 4.66
CA GLU A 42 -10.24 2.90 3.61
C GLU A 42 -10.55 4.33 4.08
N VAL A 43 -9.90 5.32 3.45
CA VAL A 43 -10.07 6.74 3.75
C VAL A 43 -10.70 7.44 2.56
N GLY A 44 -12.03 7.60 2.62
CA GLY A 44 -12.81 8.18 1.53
C GLY A 44 -12.73 7.32 0.28
N ALA A 45 -12.18 7.89 -0.80
CA ALA A 45 -12.00 7.20 -2.08
C ALA A 45 -10.65 6.47 -2.21
N ASN A 46 -9.89 6.33 -1.13
CA ASN A 46 -8.55 5.74 -1.13
C ASN A 46 -8.45 4.57 -0.16
N ILE A 47 -7.62 3.59 -0.50
CA ILE A 47 -7.04 2.64 0.45
C ILE A 47 -5.66 3.15 0.82
N VAL A 48 -5.38 3.21 2.12
CA VAL A 48 -4.10 3.65 2.67
C VAL A 48 -3.41 2.49 3.36
N PRO A 49 -2.56 1.72 2.65
CA PRO A 49 -1.66 0.78 3.29
C PRO A 49 -0.56 1.51 4.08
N THR A 50 -0.29 0.96 5.26
CA THR A 50 0.72 1.41 6.22
C THR A 50 1.69 0.27 6.47
N ALA A 51 2.97 0.46 6.17
CA ALA A 51 4.04 -0.50 6.46
C ALA A 51 4.74 -0.15 7.77
N PHE A 52 5.10 -1.15 8.60
CA PHE A 52 5.69 -0.92 9.93
C PHE A 52 7.18 -1.21 10.05
N LEU A 53 7.77 -1.94 9.10
CA LEU A 53 9.18 -2.39 9.19
C LEU A 53 10.10 -1.75 8.15
N GLU A 54 9.67 -1.67 6.89
CA GLU A 54 10.48 -1.15 5.79
C GLU A 54 9.65 -0.27 4.85
N GLU A 55 10.28 0.76 4.29
CA GLU A 55 9.71 1.58 3.23
C GLU A 55 9.64 0.78 1.91
N PRO A 56 8.47 0.65 1.28
CA PRO A 56 8.38 -0.04 0.00
C PRO A 56 9.09 0.74 -1.11
N LYS A 57 10.03 0.08 -1.80
CA LYS A 57 10.82 0.69 -2.89
C LYS A 57 10.01 1.22 -4.07
N ASP A 58 8.83 0.64 -4.33
CA ASP A 58 7.78 1.21 -5.20
C ASP A 58 6.52 0.36 -5.00
N LEU A 59 5.60 0.81 -4.13
CA LEU A 59 4.43 0.00 -3.77
C LEU A 59 3.48 -0.17 -4.97
N LEU A 60 3.24 0.89 -5.74
CA LEU A 60 2.29 0.85 -6.84
C LEU A 60 2.76 -0.10 -7.94
N ALA A 61 4.04 -0.03 -8.32
CA ALA A 61 4.59 -0.93 -9.33
C ALA A 61 4.49 -2.41 -8.89
N GLN A 62 4.76 -2.70 -7.63
CA GLN A 62 4.63 -4.06 -7.09
C GLN A 62 3.16 -4.53 -7.05
N LEU A 63 2.23 -3.69 -6.62
CA LEU A 63 0.81 -4.04 -6.62
C LEU A 63 0.24 -4.24 -8.04
N VAL A 64 0.78 -3.54 -9.04
CA VAL A 64 0.46 -3.80 -10.45
C VAL A 64 1.01 -5.15 -10.89
N LYS A 65 2.26 -5.47 -10.53
CA LYS A 65 2.91 -6.75 -10.83
C LYS A 65 2.16 -7.93 -10.21
N GLU A 66 1.72 -7.78 -8.97
CA GLU A 66 0.90 -8.77 -8.23
C GLU A 66 -0.58 -8.74 -8.64
N ASN A 67 -0.94 -7.95 -9.65
CA ASN A 67 -2.30 -7.85 -10.19
C ASN A 67 -3.36 -7.41 -9.15
N ALA A 68 -2.94 -6.80 -8.04
CA ALA A 68 -3.82 -6.29 -6.98
C ALA A 68 -4.53 -5.00 -7.36
N ILE A 69 -3.86 -4.16 -8.16
CA ILE A 69 -4.43 -2.93 -8.68
C ILE A 69 -4.37 -2.90 -10.22
N LYS A 70 -5.23 -2.09 -10.83
CA LYS A 70 -5.11 -1.72 -12.24
C LYS A 70 -3.86 -0.84 -12.38
N SER A 71 -3.17 -0.96 -13.51
CA SER A 71 -2.14 0.01 -13.88
C SER A 71 -2.77 1.40 -13.83
N PRO A 72 -2.31 2.32 -12.98
CA PRO A 72 -2.72 3.70 -13.10
C PRO A 72 -2.32 4.14 -14.51
N GLU A 73 -3.25 4.66 -15.30
CA GLU A 73 -2.87 5.30 -16.56
C GLU A 73 -1.84 6.37 -16.21
N PRO A 74 -0.72 6.48 -16.95
CA PRO A 74 0.21 7.57 -16.73
C PRO A 74 -0.59 8.85 -16.91
N GLU A 75 -0.73 9.62 -15.84
CA GLU A 75 -1.35 10.94 -15.88
C GLU A 75 -0.62 11.71 -16.98
N LYS A 76 -1.28 11.92 -18.12
CA LYS A 76 -0.76 12.82 -19.14
C LYS A 76 -0.73 14.19 -18.49
N LYS A 77 0.46 14.63 -18.08
CA LYS A 77 0.73 16.02 -17.79
C LYS A 77 0.60 16.76 -19.13
N ASP A 78 -0.56 17.35 -19.35
CA ASP A 78 -0.78 18.37 -20.39
C ASP A 78 0.06 19.63 -20.07
#